data_AF-A0A9E5Q0V2-F1
#
_entry.id   AF-A0A9E5Q0V2-F1
#
_cell.length_a   1.000
_cell.length_b   1.000
_cell.length_c   1.000
_cell.angle_alpha   90.00
_cell.angle_beta   90.00
_cell.angle_gamma   90.00
#
_symmetry.space_group_name_H-M   'P 1'
#
loop_
_entity.id
_entity.type
_entity.pdbx_description
1 polymer ?
#
loop_
_entity_poly.entity_id
_entity_poly.type
_entity_poly.pdbx_seq_one_letter_code
_entity_poly.pdbx_strand_id
1 'polypeptide(L)' 'MFLPSGTFRVLPPIPEALLNARLREAVLSFLTEEGRLDPLLAERMHRWQHSGFSVHNQVKVQARDTDARQRLARYMNRA' A
#
# COMPACT_ATOMS: atom_id res chain seq x y z
N MET A 1 4.39 11.61 2.56
CA MET A 1 3.30 12.33 1.86
C MET A 1 3.85 13.61 1.26
N PHE A 2 3.39 13.99 0.07
CA PHE A 2 3.68 15.32 -0.47
C PHE A 2 2.78 16.35 0.20
N LEU A 3 3.38 17.43 0.68
CA LEU A 3 2.66 18.59 1.18
C LEU A 3 2.25 19.48 0.00
N PRO A 4 1.27 20.40 0.17
CA PRO A 4 0.92 21.37 -0.86
C PRO A 4 2.11 22.22 -1.35
N SER A 5 3.15 22.36 -0.52
CA SER A 5 4.41 23.02 -0.87
C SER A 5 5.30 22.23 -1.85
N GLY A 6 4.90 21.02 -2.26
CA GLY A 6 5.73 20.11 -3.05
C GLY A 6 6.81 19.38 -2.25
N THR A 7 6.93 19.66 -0.94
CA THR A 7 7.89 18.97 -0.06
C THR A 7 7.40 17.56 0.28
N PHE A 8 8.26 16.56 0.13
CA PHE A 8 7.99 15.22 0.63
C PHE A 8 8.26 15.12 2.13
N ARG A 9 7.22 14.85 2.92
CA ARG A 9 7.33 14.49 4.34
C ARG A 9 7.41 12.97 4.49
N VAL A 10 8.52 12.47 5.01
CA VAL A 10 8.67 11.05 5.38
C VAL A 10 7.66 10.74 6.49
N LEU A 11 6.89 9.68 6.32
CA LEU A 11 5.98 9.21 7.38
C LEU A 11 6.80 8.57 8.49
N PRO A 12 6.37 8.69 9.76
CA PRO A 12 6.98 7.92 10.84
C PRO A 12 6.84 6.42 10.53
N PRO A 13 7.68 5.55 11.14
CA PRO A 13 7.49 4.10 11.02
C PRO A 13 6.07 3.73 11.45
N ILE A 14 5.29 3.16 10.52
CA ILE A 14 3.95 2.65 10.79
C ILE A 14 4.08 1.12 10.94
N PRO A 15 3.50 0.51 11.97
CA PRO A 15 3.51 -0.96 12.08
C PRO A 15 2.92 -1.60 10.81
N GLU A 16 3.63 -2.56 10.22
CA GLU A 16 3.16 -3.24 9.00
C GLU A 16 1.79 -3.89 9.19
N ALA A 17 1.49 -4.41 10.39
CA ALA A 17 0.17 -4.93 10.73
C ALA A 17 -0.96 -3.91 10.49
N LEU A 18 -0.73 -2.63 10.82
CA LEU A 18 -1.71 -1.57 10.56
C LEU A 18 -1.84 -1.26 9.08
N LEU A 19 -0.71 -1.24 8.35
CA LEU A 19 -0.72 -1.02 6.90
C LEU A 19 -1.43 -2.17 6.17
N ASN A 20 -1.19 -3.41 6.57
CA ASN A 20 -1.83 -4.60 6.01
C ASN A 20 -3.34 -4.56 6.24
N ALA A 21 -3.77 -4.20 7.45
CA ALA A 21 -5.19 -4.06 7.77
C ALA A 21 -5.86 -2.96 6.94
N ARG A 22 -5.21 -1.80 6.79
CA ARG A 22 -5.73 -0.67 6.01
C ARG A 22 -5.74 -0.94 4.50
N LEU A 23 -4.72 -1.63 3.98
CA LEU A 23 -4.68 -2.06 2.59
C LEU A 23 -5.81 -3.05 2.30
N ARG A 24 -5.99 -4.06 3.16
CA ARG A 24 -7.08 -5.02 3.02
C ARG A 24 -8.44 -4.32 2.97
N GLU A 25 -8.71 -3.44 3.93
CA GLU A 25 -9.94 -2.66 3.97
C GLU A 25 -10.14 -1.90 2.67
N ALA A 26 -9.16 -1.08 2.26
CA ALA A 26 -9.27 -0.23 1.08
C ALA A 26 -9.51 -1.03 -0.20
N VAL A 27 -8.83 -2.18 -0.38
CA VAL A 27 -8.99 -3.01 -1.58
C VAL A 27 -10.34 -3.72 -1.57
N LEU A 28 -10.76 -4.30 -0.44
CA LEU A 28 -12.04 -5.02 -0.36
C LEU A 28 -13.23 -4.06 -0.52
N SER A 29 -13.20 -2.89 0.13
CA SER A 29 -14.21 -1.85 -0.04
C SER A 29 -14.29 -1.41 -1.50
N PHE A 30 -13.15 -1.05 -2.12
CA PHE A 30 -13.09 -0.64 -3.52
C PHE A 30 -13.70 -1.69 -4.47
N LEU A 31 -13.30 -2.96 -4.34
CA LEU A 31 -13.81 -4.01 -5.22
C LEU A 31 -15.30 -4.30 -4.99
N THR A 32 -15.79 -4.15 -3.76
CA THR A 32 -17.21 -4.33 -3.44
C THR A 32 -18.04 -3.17 -3.99
N GLU A 33 -17.57 -1.93 -3.83
CA GLU A 33 -18.20 -0.71 -4.37
C GLU A 33 -18.29 -0.74 -5.91
N GLU A 34 -17.27 -1.27 -6.58
CA GLU A 34 -17.25 -1.46 -8.04
C GLU A 34 -18.07 -2.68 -8.52
N GLY A 35 -18.72 -3.42 -7.60
CA GLY A 35 -19.48 -4.63 -7.92
C GLY A 35 -18.61 -5.77 -8.48
N ARG A 36 -17.29 -5.71 -8.25
CA ARG A 36 -16.30 -6.70 -8.71
C ARG A 36 -16.05 -7.79 -7.68
N LEU A 37 -16.50 -7.58 -6.45
CA LEU A 37 -16.41 -8.53 -5.36
C LEU A 37 -17.76 -8.65 -4.66
N ASP A 38 -18.21 -9.89 -4.47
CA ASP A 38 -19.42 -10.17 -3.70
C ASP A 38 -19.22 -9.76 -2.22
N PRO A 39 -20.17 -9.03 -1.60
CA PRO A 39 -20.03 -8.56 -0.22
C PRO A 39 -19.85 -9.70 0.79
N LEU A 40 -20.51 -10.84 0.60
CA LEU A 40 -20.37 -11.98 1.50
C LEU A 40 -18.98 -12.61 1.38
N LEU A 41 -18.41 -12.64 0.17
CA LEU A 41 -17.03 -13.04 -0.04
C LEU A 41 -16.05 -12.08 0.64
N ALA A 42 -16.25 -10.76 0.52
CA ALA A 42 -15.43 -9.75 1.20
C ALA A 42 -15.42 -9.97 2.72
N GLU A 43 -16.58 -10.20 3.33
CA GLU A 43 -16.72 -10.51 4.77
C GLU A 43 -16.00 -11.81 5.20
N ARG A 44 -15.89 -12.79 4.30
CA ARG A 44 -15.10 -14.00 4.57
C ARG A 44 -13.61 -13.71 4.49
N MET A 45 -13.18 -12.90 3.52
CA MET A 45 -11.78 -12.47 3.38
C MET A 45 -11.30 -11.64 4.58
N HIS A 46 -12.19 -10.87 5.21
CA HIS A 46 -11.89 -10.19 6.49
C HIS A 46 -11.55 -11.14 7.65
N ARG A 47 -11.96 -12.40 7.58
CA ARG A 47 -11.75 -13.40 8.65
C ARG A 47 -10.60 -14.37 8.37
N TRP A 48 -9.91 -14.23 7.24
CA TRP A 48 -8.76 -15.08 6.93
C TRP A 48 -7.63 -14.88 7.94
N GLN A 49 -7.11 -15.99 8.47
CA GLN A 49 -5.96 -16.02 9.37
C GLN A 49 -4.72 -15.40 8.72
N HIS A 50 -4.52 -15.67 7.43
CA HIS A 50 -3.52 -15.01 6.59
C HIS A 50 -4.27 -14.22 5.53
N SER A 51 -4.27 -12.90 5.67
CA SER A 51 -5.11 -12.01 4.84
C SER A 51 -4.74 -12.04 3.35
N GLY A 52 -3.49 -12.37 3.01
CA GLY A 52 -2.94 -12.21 1.65
C GLY A 52 -2.62 -10.75 1.28
N PHE A 53 -3.05 -9.78 2.10
CA PHE A 53 -2.77 -8.36 1.93
C PHE A 53 -1.56 -7.98 2.78
N SER A 54 -0.49 -7.53 2.13
CA SER A 54 0.75 -7.14 2.81
C SER A 54 1.37 -5.89 2.22
N VAL A 55 1.97 -5.09 3.10
CA VAL A 55 2.74 -3.89 2.81
C VAL A 55 4.05 -4.02 3.57
N HIS A 56 5.17 -4.01 2.84
CA HIS A 56 6.49 -3.93 3.43
C HIS A 56 6.99 -2.48 3.37
N ASN A 57 7.37 -1.91 4.52
CA ASN A 57 7.73 -0.48 4.60
C ASN A 57 9.14 -0.20 5.12
N GLN A 58 9.97 -1.24 5.24
CA GLN A 58 11.33 -1.10 5.76
C GLN A 58 12.34 -0.62 4.70
N VAL A 59 12.01 -0.78 3.41
CA VAL A 59 12.85 -0.29 2.31
C VAL A 59 12.70 1.22 2.15
N LYS A 60 13.78 1.96 2.42
CA LYS A 60 13.84 3.42 2.27
C LYS A 60 14.71 3.79 1.08
N VAL A 61 14.14 4.50 0.10
CA VAL A 61 14.90 5.11 -0.99
C VAL A 61 15.40 6.48 -0.52
N GLN A 62 16.71 6.60 -0.34
CA GLN A 62 17.33 7.86 0.09
C GLN A 62 17.39 8.85 -1.08
N ALA A 63 17.25 10.15 -0.80
CA ALA A 63 17.28 11.19 -1.84
C ALA A 63 18.59 11.18 -2.65
N ARG A 64 19.72 10.86 -1.99
CA ARG A 64 21.04 10.76 -2.62
C ARG A 64 21.35 9.40 -3.24
N ASP A 65 20.47 8.41 -3.12
CA ASP A 65 20.64 7.09 -3.73
C ASP A 65 20.05 7.10 -5.15
N THR A 66 20.88 7.48 -6.11
CA THR A 66 20.48 7.59 -7.53
C THR A 66 20.04 6.26 -8.10
N ASP A 67 20.70 5.16 -7.75
CA ASP A 67 20.39 3.84 -8.29
C ASP A 67 19.05 3.32 -7.76
N ALA A 68 18.79 3.47 -6.46
CA ALA A 68 17.49 3.12 -5.89
C ALA A 68 16.35 3.97 -6.47
N ARG A 69 16.58 5.27 -6.68
CA ARG A 69 15.60 6.14 -7.35
C ARG A 69 15.34 5.72 -8.79
N GLN A 70 16.38 5.36 -9.55
CA GLN A 70 16.20 4.86 -10.92
C GLN A 70 15.45 3.52 -10.95
N ARG A 71 15.75 2.59 -10.04
CA ARG A 71 15.00 1.32 -9.93
C ARG A 71 13.52 1.59 -9.63
N LEU A 72 13.23 2.50 -8.70
CA LEU A 72 11.86 2.89 -8.37
C LEU A 72 11.15 3.54 -9.57
N ALA A 73 11.81 4.46 -10.28
CA ALA A 73 11.24 5.08 -11.48
C ALA A 73 10.92 4.05 -12.57
N ARG A 74 11.84 3.12 -12.84
CA ARG A 74 11.61 2.03 -13.80
C ARG A 74 10.45 1.13 -13.40
N TYR A 75 10.30 0.84 -12.11
CA TYR A 75 9.18 0.07 -11.59
C TYR A 75 7.84 0.79 -11.83
N MET A 76 7.76 2.08 -11.50
CA MET A 76 6.55 2.89 -11.70
C MET A 76 6.13 2.98 -13.17
N ASN A 77 7.09 3.04 -14.11
CA ASN A 77 6.79 3.09 -15.54
C ASN A 77 6.31 1.75 -16.14
N ARG A 78 6.39 0.64 -15.38
CA ARG A 78 5.96 -0.69 -15.83
C ARG A 78 4.51 -1.00 -15.42
N ALA A 79 3.99 -0.34 -14.39
CA ALA A 79 2.63 -0.49 -13.89
C ALA A 79 1.65 0.37 -14.69
#